data_AF-A0A8S8YUA5-F1
#
_entry.id   AF-A0A8S8YUA5-F1
#
_cell.length_a   1.000
_cell.length_b   1.000
_cell.length_c   1.000
_cell.angle_alpha   90.00
_cell.angle_beta   90.00
_cell.angle_gamma   90.00
#
_symmetry.space_group_name_H-M   'P 1'
#
loop_
_entity.id
_entity.type
_entity.pdbx_description
1 polymer ?
#
loop_
_entity_poly.entity_id
_entity_poly.type
_entity_poly.pdbx_seq_one_letter_code
_entity_poly.pdbx_strand_id
1 'polypeptide(L)'
;MNNKGFLLPSTAYQDEFDYLKNETDLEVGVLDTKYNALGNIICVNDKGAIVSPAISKENCKTISDVMGVEVFQKKIAGSHLCGVALRANNTGAAIHPEAEEKEIAEIADVLGVNIEKCSINGGYHTFHQVF
;
A
#
# COMPACT_ATOMS: atom_id res chain seq x y z
N MET A 1 4.91 0.23 4.07
CA MET A 1 6.36 0.09 4.13
C MET A 1 6.80 -0.99 3.16
N ASN A 2 8.01 -0.88 2.65
CA ASN A 2 8.72 -1.95 1.96
C ASN A 2 10.18 -1.96 2.45
N ASN A 3 11.09 -2.69 1.80
CA ASN A 3 12.49 -2.75 2.22
C ASN A 3 13.31 -1.48 1.87
N LYS A 4 12.67 -0.43 1.33
CA LYS A 4 13.31 0.85 0.98
C LYS A 4 12.83 2.00 1.84
N GLY A 5 11.54 2.03 2.18
CA GLY A 5 10.96 3.17 2.87
C GLY A 5 9.75 2.89 3.75
N PHE A 6 9.50 3.87 4.62
CA PHE A 6 8.44 3.93 5.59
C PHE A 6 7.70 5.27 5.45
N LEU A 7 6.36 5.24 5.42
CA LEU A 7 5.54 6.45 5.33
C LEU A 7 4.75 6.66 6.61
N LEU A 8 4.80 7.88 7.12
CA LEU A 8 4.04 8.35 8.27
C LEU A 8 2.95 9.33 7.84
N PRO A 9 1.80 9.35 8.53
CA PRO A 9 0.80 10.40 8.34
C PRO A 9 1.30 11.74 8.89
N SER A 10 0.70 12.84 8.44
CA SER A 10 0.99 14.19 8.94
C SER A 10 0.68 14.40 10.44
N THR A 11 -0.02 13.46 11.07
CA THR A 11 -0.32 13.46 12.51
C THR A 11 0.75 12.79 13.36
N ALA A 12 1.76 12.15 12.75
CA ALA A 12 2.87 11.56 13.49
C ALA A 12 3.68 12.65 14.21
N TYR A 13 4.12 12.36 15.42
CA TYR A 13 4.92 13.30 16.19
C TYR A 13 6.38 13.32 15.71
N GLN A 14 7.07 14.44 15.97
CA GLN A 14 8.44 14.61 15.52
C GLN A 14 9.40 13.61 16.18
N ASP A 15 9.17 13.27 17.46
CA ASP A 15 9.93 12.26 18.19
C ASP A 15 9.72 10.85 17.62
N GLU A 16 8.50 10.50 17.18
CA GLU A 16 8.23 9.24 16.45
C GLU A 16 8.98 9.18 15.11
N PHE A 17 8.99 10.30 14.37
CA PHE A 17 9.74 10.42 13.12
C PHE A 17 11.25 10.26 13.33
N ASP A 18 11.80 10.99 14.30
CA ASP A 18 13.23 10.97 14.62
C ASP A 18 13.65 9.59 15.13
N TYR A 19 12.83 8.95 15.96
CA TYR A 19 13.07 7.59 16.44
C TYR A 19 13.16 6.60 15.28
N LEU A 20 12.18 6.58 14.38
CA LEU A 20 12.18 5.66 13.24
C LEU A 20 13.35 5.91 12.29
N LYS A 21 13.72 7.18 12.09
CA LYS A 21 14.86 7.56 11.25
C LYS A 21 16.20 7.16 11.84
N ASN A 22 16.33 7.13 13.17
CA ASN A 22 17.57 6.75 13.85
C ASN A 22 17.71 5.22 14.01
N GLU A 23 16.59 4.51 14.17
CA GLU A 23 16.58 3.06 14.39
C GLU A 23 16.49 2.23 13.10
N THR A 24 16.18 2.86 11.96
CA THR A 24 16.05 2.16 10.68
C THR A 24 16.93 2.79 9.61
N ASP A 25 17.51 1.96 8.74
CA ASP A 25 18.22 2.40 7.53
C ASP A 25 17.26 2.74 6.37
N LEU A 26 15.94 2.77 6.63
CA LEU A 26 14.91 3.00 5.63
C LEU A 26 14.66 4.49 5.42
N GLU A 27 14.23 4.85 4.23
CA GLU A 27 13.79 6.22 3.95
C GLU A 27 12.45 6.49 4.66
N VAL A 28 12.47 7.38 5.65
CA VAL A 28 11.26 7.77 6.39
C VAL A 28 10.70 9.05 5.79
N GLY A 29 9.49 8.97 5.24
CA GLY A 29 8.76 10.10 4.66
C GLY A 29 7.46 10.39 5.39
N VAL A 30 7.01 11.65 5.33
CA VAL A 30 5.69 12.06 5.81
C VAL A 30 4.81 12.38 4.60
N LEU A 31 3.61 11.81 4.57
CA LEU A 31 2.64 12.08 3.50
C LEU A 31 1.66 13.16 3.94
N ASP A 32 1.68 14.31 3.25
CA ASP A 32 0.75 15.40 3.52
C ASP A 32 -0.62 15.13 2.89
N THR A 33 -1.45 14.42 3.65
CA THR A 33 -2.79 14.05 3.23
C THR A 33 -3.75 14.06 4.40
N LYS A 34 -5.03 14.27 4.10
CA LYS A 34 -6.11 14.17 5.09
C LYS A 34 -6.38 12.73 5.57
N TYR A 35 -5.81 11.73 4.89
CA TYR A 35 -5.99 10.32 5.22
C TYR A 35 -4.90 9.87 6.21
N ASN A 36 -5.29 9.53 7.44
CA ASN A 36 -4.35 9.15 8.50
C ASN A 36 -3.91 7.68 8.42
N ALA A 37 -4.80 6.77 8.08
CA ALA A 37 -4.52 5.34 7.99
C ALA A 37 -3.97 4.98 6.59
N LEU A 38 -2.73 5.36 6.33
CA LEU A 38 -2.05 5.15 5.04
C LEU A 38 -2.06 3.67 4.61
N GLY A 39 -1.96 2.74 5.56
CA GLY A 39 -2.00 1.30 5.31
C GLY A 39 -3.33 0.77 4.75
N ASN A 40 -4.42 1.55 4.81
CA ASN A 40 -5.71 1.20 4.22
C ASN A 40 -5.81 1.60 2.74
N ILE A 41 -5.02 2.59 2.33
CA ILE A 41 -5.10 3.24 1.02
C ILE A 41 -3.82 3.07 0.19
N ILE A 42 -2.85 2.31 0.70
CA ILE A 42 -1.60 1.96 0.03
C ILE A 42 -1.33 0.47 0.28
N CYS A 43 -1.04 -0.27 -0.79
CA CYS A 43 -0.43 -1.60 -0.73
C CYS A 43 0.86 -1.56 -1.55
N VAL A 44 1.98 -2.01 -0.98
CA VAL A 44 3.30 -1.88 -1.60
C VAL A 44 4.15 -3.12 -1.31
N ASN A 45 4.98 -3.51 -2.28
CA ASN A 45 6.10 -4.45 -2.10
C ASN A 45 7.39 -3.80 -2.64
N ASP A 46 8.47 -4.57 -2.81
CA ASP A 46 9.74 -4.00 -3.29
C ASP A 46 9.78 -3.73 -4.81
N LYS A 47 8.72 -4.12 -5.53
CA LYS A 47 8.63 -4.02 -7.00
C LYS A 47 7.65 -2.93 -7.45
N GLY A 48 6.53 -2.77 -6.75
CA GLY A 48 5.47 -1.82 -7.10
C GLY A 48 4.56 -1.46 -5.94
N ALA A 49 3.76 -0.42 -6.14
CA ALA A 49 2.76 0.05 -5.20
C ALA A 49 1.40 0.30 -5.86
N ILE A 50 0.33 -0.22 -5.24
CA ILE A 50 -1.06 0.09 -5.58
C ILE A 50 -1.59 1.11 -4.58
N VAL A 51 -2.02 2.25 -5.08
CA VAL A 51 -2.47 3.39 -4.26
C VAL A 51 -3.91 3.74 -4.59
N SER A 52 -4.66 4.17 -3.57
CA SER A 52 -6.01 4.64 -3.76
C SER A 52 -6.07 5.82 -4.76
N PRO A 53 -7.06 5.85 -5.69
CA PRO A 53 -7.31 7.02 -6.53
C PRO A 53 -7.72 8.27 -5.75
N ALA A 54 -8.00 8.13 -4.45
CA ALA A 54 -8.28 9.27 -3.57
C ALA A 54 -7.02 10.09 -3.21
N ILE A 55 -5.82 9.56 -3.49
CA ILE A 55 -4.55 10.24 -3.24
C ILE A 55 -4.21 11.16 -4.42
N SER A 56 -3.71 12.36 -4.11
CA SER A 56 -3.29 13.31 -5.14
C SER A 56 -2.06 12.82 -5.89
N LYS A 57 -1.88 13.26 -7.14
CA LYS A 57 -0.70 12.89 -7.94
C LYS A 57 0.62 13.32 -7.30
N GLU A 58 0.62 14.46 -6.61
CA GLU A 58 1.76 14.94 -5.84
C GLU A 58 2.14 13.95 -4.73
N ASN A 59 1.17 13.51 -3.94
CA ASN A 59 1.39 12.50 -2.91
C ASN A 59 1.79 11.15 -3.51
N CYS A 60 1.28 10.77 -4.69
CA CYS A 60 1.76 9.58 -5.39
C CYS A 60 3.24 9.69 -5.77
N LYS A 61 3.72 10.88 -6.14
CA LYS A 61 5.14 11.11 -6.37
C LYS A 61 5.95 10.92 -5.09
N THR A 62 5.52 11.52 -3.98
CA THR A 62 6.16 11.31 -2.67
C THR A 62 6.20 9.83 -2.29
N ILE A 63 5.11 9.09 -2.50
CA ILE A 63 5.08 7.65 -2.24
C ILE A 63 6.09 6.91 -3.13
N SER A 64 6.17 7.25 -4.41
CA SER A 64 7.11 6.63 -5.35
C SER A 64 8.56 6.90 -4.97
N ASP A 65 8.88 8.14 -4.58
CA ASP A 65 10.22 8.56 -4.19
C ASP A 65 10.66 7.81 -2.91
N VAL A 66 9.83 7.84 -1.85
CA VAL A 66 10.13 7.19 -0.56
C VAL A 66 10.18 5.66 -0.68
N MET A 67 9.26 5.06 -1.43
CA MET A 67 9.19 3.60 -1.57
C MET A 67 10.14 3.06 -2.64
N GLY A 68 10.70 3.92 -3.49
CA GLY A 68 11.58 3.56 -4.60
C GLY A 68 10.95 2.56 -5.58
N VAL A 69 9.65 2.68 -5.84
CA VAL A 69 8.89 1.78 -6.75
C VAL A 69 7.88 2.56 -7.58
N GLU A 70 7.39 1.93 -8.66
CA GLU A 70 6.30 2.48 -9.47
C GLU A 70 4.99 2.50 -8.68
N VAL A 71 4.25 3.61 -8.78
CA VAL A 71 2.95 3.79 -8.15
C VAL A 71 1.85 3.73 -9.19
N PHE A 72 0.92 2.79 -9.01
CA PHE A 72 -0.27 2.66 -9.84
C PHE A 72 -1.53 2.97 -9.03
N GLN A 73 -2.29 3.98 -9.46
CA GLN A 73 -3.53 4.37 -8.79
C GLN A 73 -4.71 3.54 -9.28
N LYS A 74 -5.32 2.73 -8.40
CA LYS A 74 -6.43 1.86 -8.79
C LYS A 74 -7.37 1.53 -7.63
N LYS A 75 -8.67 1.41 -7.94
CA LYS A 75 -9.67 0.83 -7.04
C LYS A 75 -9.58 -0.68 -7.09
N ILE A 76 -9.96 -1.35 -6.01
CA ILE A 76 -10.01 -2.82 -5.97
C ILE A 76 -11.43 -3.24 -5.62
N ALA A 77 -12.07 -4.04 -6.47
CA ALA A 77 -13.49 -4.41 -6.36
C ALA A 77 -14.39 -3.17 -6.10
N GLY A 78 -14.13 -2.06 -6.81
CA GLY A 78 -14.85 -0.79 -6.65
C GLY A 78 -14.51 0.02 -5.39
N SER A 79 -13.69 -0.50 -4.48
CA SER A 79 -13.29 0.16 -3.23
C SER A 79 -12.06 1.08 -3.42
N HIS A 80 -12.04 2.18 -2.67
CA HIS A 80 -10.88 3.06 -2.55
C HIS A 80 -9.83 2.56 -1.54
N LEU A 81 -10.14 1.51 -0.78
CA LEU A 81 -9.29 0.99 0.29
C LEU A 81 -8.42 -0.16 -0.21
N CYS A 82 -7.48 0.14 -1.12
CA CYS A 82 -6.64 -0.90 -1.73
C CYS A 82 -5.83 -1.69 -0.68
N GLY A 83 -5.35 -1.06 0.39
CA GLY A 83 -4.63 -1.75 1.46
C GLY A 83 -5.51 -2.66 2.32
N VAL A 84 -6.83 -2.48 2.27
CA VAL A 84 -7.80 -3.39 2.91
C VAL A 84 -8.18 -4.54 1.98
N ALA A 85 -8.21 -4.30 0.67
CA ALA A 85 -8.65 -5.26 -0.34
C ALA A 85 -7.50 -6.10 -0.94
N LEU A 86 -6.25 -5.72 -0.71
CA LEU A 86 -5.06 -6.35 -1.28
C LEU A 86 -3.93 -6.38 -0.26
N ARG A 87 -3.26 -7.53 -0.17
CA ARG A 87 -1.98 -7.68 0.53
C ARG A 87 -0.98 -8.41 -0.34
N ALA A 88 0.22 -7.83 -0.44
CA ALA A 88 1.28 -8.35 -1.28
C ALA A 88 2.60 -8.43 -0.53
N ASN A 89 3.41 -9.40 -0.90
CA ASN A 89 4.83 -9.44 -0.62
C ASN A 89 5.60 -9.63 -1.93
N ASN A 90 6.89 -9.96 -1.88
CA ASN A 90 7.73 -10.13 -3.07
C ASN A 90 7.53 -11.46 -3.81
N THR A 91 6.75 -12.38 -3.24
CA THR A 91 6.51 -13.74 -3.75
C THR A 91 5.07 -13.98 -4.22
N GLY A 92 4.10 -13.20 -3.74
CA GLY A 92 2.69 -13.37 -4.06
C GLY A 92 1.83 -12.26 -3.46
N ALA A 93 0.56 -12.22 -3.86
CA ALA A 93 -0.44 -11.37 -3.26
C ALA A 93 -1.80 -12.07 -3.10
N ALA A 94 -2.56 -11.63 -2.11
CA ALA A 94 -3.93 -12.03 -1.86
C ALA A 94 -4.83 -10.83 -2.09
N ILE A 95 -5.89 -11.00 -2.88
CA ILE A 95 -6.83 -9.95 -3.27
C ILE A 95 -8.27 -10.31 -2.92
N HIS A 96 -9.11 -9.30 -2.78
CA HIS A 96 -10.54 -9.42 -2.53
C HIS A 96 -11.19 -10.40 -3.54
N PRO A 97 -12.06 -11.35 -3.10
CA PRO A 97 -12.62 -12.37 -3.98
C PRO A 97 -13.43 -11.84 -5.16
N GLU A 98 -14.03 -10.67 -5.02
CA GLU A 98 -14.82 -10.02 -6.07
C GLU A 98 -13.98 -9.17 -7.05
N ALA A 99 -12.64 -9.17 -6.93
CA ALA A 99 -11.78 -8.49 -7.89
C ALA A 99 -11.95 -9.11 -9.30
N GLU A 100 -12.02 -8.26 -10.32
CA GLU A 100 -12.12 -8.71 -11.71
C GLU A 100 -10.79 -9.26 -12.21
N GLU A 101 -10.80 -10.28 -13.08
CA GLU A 101 -9.57 -10.88 -13.62
C GLU A 101 -8.67 -9.87 -14.33
N LYS A 102 -9.27 -8.88 -15.00
CA LYS A 102 -8.53 -7.78 -15.62
C LYS A 102 -7.80 -6.91 -14.58
N GLU A 103 -8.48 -6.61 -13.48
CA GLU A 103 -7.90 -5.84 -12.37
C GLU A 103 -6.75 -6.60 -11.71
N ILE A 104 -6.90 -7.92 -11.54
CA ILE A 104 -5.85 -8.81 -11.03
C ILE A 104 -4.63 -8.79 -11.96
N ALA A 105 -4.82 -8.93 -13.27
CA ALA A 105 -3.73 -8.92 -14.24
C ALA A 105 -2.94 -7.60 -14.24
N GLU A 106 -3.63 -6.46 -14.21
CA GLU A 106 -3.00 -5.13 -14.14
C GLU A 106 -2.21 -4.95 -12.84
N ILE A 107 -2.75 -5.40 -11.71
CA ILE A 107 -2.08 -5.30 -10.39
C ILE A 107 -0.88 -6.27 -10.32
N ALA A 108 -1.01 -7.47 -10.88
CA ALA A 108 0.04 -8.49 -10.90
C ALA A 108 1.26 -8.02 -11.69
N ASP A 109 1.05 -7.31 -12.79
CA ASP A 109 2.12 -6.71 -13.61
C ASP A 109 2.91 -5.67 -12.80
N VAL A 110 2.22 -4.74 -12.15
CA VAL A 110 2.84 -3.69 -11.32
C VAL A 110 3.56 -4.28 -10.11
N LEU A 111 2.96 -5.23 -9.41
CA LEU A 111 3.56 -5.84 -8.22
C LEU A 111 4.58 -6.93 -8.55
N GLY A 112 4.68 -7.36 -9.82
CA GLY A 112 5.59 -8.40 -10.28
C GLY A 112 5.43 -9.73 -9.54
N VAL A 113 4.21 -10.11 -9.17
CA VAL A 113 3.89 -11.34 -8.42
C VAL A 113 2.54 -11.92 -8.84
N ASN A 114 2.38 -13.23 -8.65
CA ASN A 114 1.09 -13.88 -8.85
C ASN A 114 0.11 -13.45 -7.74
N ILE A 115 -1.16 -13.31 -8.11
CA ILE A 115 -2.21 -12.81 -7.23
C ILE A 115 -3.38 -13.78 -7.23
N GLU A 116 -3.83 -14.15 -6.05
CA GLU A 116 -4.94 -15.09 -5.86
C GLU A 116 -6.07 -14.45 -5.07
N LYS A 117 -7.31 -14.81 -5.44
CA LYS A 117 -8.52 -14.42 -4.71
C LYS A 117 -8.56 -15.17 -3.39
N CYS A 118 -8.72 -14.44 -2.29
CA CYS A 118 -8.64 -15.04 -0.96
C CYS A 118 -9.61 -14.39 0.02
N SER A 119 -10.05 -15.18 1.01
CA SER A 119 -10.74 -14.72 2.21
C SER A 119 -9.99 -15.20 3.45
N ILE A 120 -10.17 -14.49 4.56
CA ILE A 120 -9.53 -14.78 5.85
C ILE A 120 -10.56 -14.74 6.98
N ASN A 121 -10.16 -15.13 8.20
CA ASN A 121 -10.97 -14.98 9.42
C ASN A 121 -12.39 -15.58 9.39
N GLY A 122 -12.60 -16.67 8.64
CA GLY A 122 -13.93 -17.29 8.50
C GLY A 122 -14.77 -16.76 7.35
N GLY A 123 -14.12 -16.28 6.28
CA GLY A 123 -14.79 -15.82 5.06
C GLY A 123 -14.88 -14.31 4.91
N TYR A 124 -14.16 -13.54 5.72
CA TYR A 124 -14.02 -12.10 5.50
C TYR A 124 -13.11 -11.82 4.32
N HIS A 125 -13.55 -10.87 3.48
CA HIS A 125 -12.87 -10.52 2.23
C HIS A 125 -11.85 -9.38 2.40
N THR A 126 -11.68 -8.88 3.63
CA THR A 126 -10.84 -7.74 3.95
C THR A 126 -9.61 -8.17 4.75
N PHE A 127 -8.44 -7.68 4.33
CA PHE A 127 -7.14 -7.97 4.93
C PHE A 127 -6.70 -6.87 5.90
N HIS A 128 -7.63 -6.38 6.72
CA HIS A 128 -7.41 -5.24 7.60
C HIS A 128 -6.20 -5.50 8.52
N GLN A 129 -5.24 -4.58 8.51
CA GLN A 129 -4.22 -4.49 9.55
C GLN A 129 -4.59 -3.34 10.48
N VAL A 130 -4.45 -3.56 11.78
CA VAL A 130 -4.45 -2.51 12.81
C VAL A 130 -2.98 -2.23 13.09
N PHE A 131 -2.39 -1.26 12.39
CA PHE A 131 -1.10 -0.66 12.75
C PHE A 131 -1.21 0.85 12.52
#